data_AF-A0A529AJ84-F1
#
_entry.id   AF-A0A529AJ84-F1
#
_cell.length_a   1.000
_cell.length_b   1.000
_cell.length_c   1.000
_cell.angle_alpha   90.00
_cell.angle_beta   90.00
_cell.angle_gamma   90.00
#
_symmetry.space_group_name_H-M   'P 1'
#
loop_
_entity.id
_entity.type
_entity.pdbx_description
1 polymer ?
#
loop_
_entity_poly.entity_id
_entity_poly.type
_entity_poly.pdbx_seq_one_letter_code
_entity_poly.pdbx_strand_id
1 'polypeptide(L)'
;MAPTELSSGVPDVDPLSHGARLALRRAVMVAWLAIALGFAMEALILAGRFAAGSHPAITQVLIELAQGVTWAFFVCAGVSLGTAIAKVRASLGGLISAISAPLAMGIAKGTQKVMVSALDAAAKPAILSLTTLGVLRAIEYGLLGWILASLASKEEPRPLHFALAGALIGAVFGGGITVLTIETAAANNVALALPQAIATGLNEIVFPIGCSLVVYIALQIGRHMEFVSSDVR
;
A
#
# COMPACT_ATOMS: atom_id res chain seq x y z
N MET A 1 -28.16 63.87 0.45
CA MET A 1 -28.68 62.49 0.33
C MET A 1 -27.57 61.65 -0.26
N ALA A 2 -26.88 60.87 0.57
CA ALA A 2 -25.84 59.94 0.15
C ALA A 2 -26.45 58.52 0.01
N PRO A 3 -26.10 57.74 -1.01
CA PRO A 3 -26.57 56.37 -1.14
C PRO A 3 -25.81 55.45 -0.16
N THR A 4 -26.56 54.64 0.57
CA THR A 4 -26.04 53.59 1.45
C THR A 4 -25.76 52.35 0.60
N GLU A 5 -24.48 52.11 0.29
CA GLU A 5 -24.02 50.85 -0.31
C GLU A 5 -24.10 49.74 0.75
N LEU A 6 -25.01 48.78 0.55
CA LEU A 6 -25.04 47.52 1.29
C LEU A 6 -23.87 46.64 0.80
N SER A 7 -22.79 46.66 1.57
CA SER A 7 -21.69 45.69 1.47
C SER A 7 -22.25 44.29 1.75
N SER A 8 -22.51 43.52 0.69
CA SER A 8 -22.76 42.08 0.78
C SER A 8 -21.46 41.39 1.17
N GLY A 9 -21.30 41.12 2.45
CA GLY A 9 -20.22 40.28 2.96
C GLY A 9 -20.30 38.88 2.34
N VAL A 10 -19.48 38.65 1.31
CA VAL A 10 -19.12 37.30 0.88
C VAL A 10 -18.43 36.66 2.08
N PRO A 11 -18.90 35.49 2.58
CA PRO A 11 -18.20 34.81 3.65
C PRO A 11 -16.83 34.42 3.11
N ASP A 12 -15.79 34.98 3.73
CA ASP A 12 -14.40 34.70 3.44
C ASP A 12 -14.12 33.22 3.73
N VAL A 13 -14.26 32.37 2.71
CA VAL A 13 -13.98 30.93 2.83
C VAL A 13 -12.47 30.79 2.77
N ASP A 14 -11.85 30.77 3.95
CA ASP A 14 -10.40 30.72 4.14
C ASP A 14 -9.75 29.65 3.23
N PRO A 15 -8.93 30.03 2.24
CA PRO A 15 -8.38 29.12 1.23
C PRO A 15 -7.51 28.00 1.83
N LEU A 16 -6.96 28.21 3.04
CA LEU A 16 -6.24 27.19 3.80
C LEU A 16 -7.16 26.03 4.24
N SER A 17 -8.43 26.32 4.55
CA SER A 17 -9.41 25.32 4.96
C SER A 17 -9.83 24.39 3.82
N HIS A 18 -9.81 24.88 2.58
CA HIS A 18 -10.21 24.12 1.40
C HIS A 18 -9.13 23.11 0.98
N GLY A 19 -7.87 23.55 0.89
CA GLY A 19 -6.74 22.67 0.60
C GLY A 19 -6.56 21.56 1.64
N ALA A 20 -6.75 21.88 2.93
CA ALA A 20 -6.72 20.91 4.01
C ALA A 20 -7.83 19.85 3.90
N ARG A 21 -9.06 20.25 3.54
CA ARG A 21 -10.18 19.31 3.30
C ARG A 21 -9.90 18.38 2.12
N LEU A 22 -9.29 18.89 1.05
CA LEU A 22 -8.93 18.09 -0.12
C LEU A 22 -7.87 17.04 0.22
N ALA A 23 -6.82 17.46 0.95
CA ALA A 23 -5.77 16.57 1.43
C ALA A 23 -6.33 15.50 2.38
N LEU A 24 -7.19 15.88 3.32
CA LEU A 24 -7.84 14.97 4.25
C LEU A 24 -8.70 13.93 3.51
N ARG A 25 -9.52 14.36 2.54
CA ARG A 25 -10.34 13.44 1.74
C ARG A 25 -9.48 12.45 0.96
N ARG A 26 -8.39 12.91 0.34
CA ARG A 26 -7.45 12.02 -0.35
C ARG A 26 -6.83 11.00 0.61
N ALA A 27 -6.40 11.43 1.79
CA ALA A 27 -5.84 10.54 2.80
C ALA A 27 -6.86 9.48 3.27
N VAL A 28 -8.11 9.90 3.53
CA VAL A 28 -9.21 8.99 3.89
C VAL A 28 -9.52 7.98 2.78
N MET A 29 -9.50 8.42 1.53
CA MET A 29 -9.71 7.50 0.39
C MET A 29 -8.58 6.47 0.26
N VAL A 30 -7.32 6.91 0.36
CA VAL A 30 -6.16 6.00 0.34
C VAL A 30 -6.27 4.99 1.48
N ALA A 31 -6.61 5.46 2.68
CA ALA A 31 -6.83 4.61 3.85
C ALA A 31 -7.89 3.52 3.59
N TRP A 32 -9.08 3.91 3.13
CA TRP A 32 -10.15 2.96 2.85
C TRP A 32 -9.82 1.97 1.74
N LEU A 33 -9.24 2.45 0.65
CA LEU A 33 -8.82 1.60 -0.46
C LEU A 33 -7.71 0.62 -0.06
N ALA A 34 -6.77 1.06 0.78
CA ALA A 34 -5.71 0.21 1.30
C ALA A 34 -6.24 -0.86 2.26
N ILE A 35 -7.21 -0.51 3.12
CA ILE A 35 -7.89 -1.47 3.98
C ILE A 35 -8.65 -2.50 3.13
N ALA A 36 -9.44 -2.04 2.15
CA ALA A 36 -10.16 -2.90 1.23
C ALA A 36 -9.21 -3.84 0.46
N LEU A 37 -8.06 -3.33 0.02
CA LEU A 37 -7.00 -4.13 -0.59
C LEU A 37 -6.47 -5.20 0.37
N GLY A 38 -6.22 -4.85 1.64
CA GLY A 38 -5.79 -5.81 2.67
C GLY A 38 -6.77 -6.97 2.85
N PHE A 39 -8.07 -6.67 2.94
CA PHE A 39 -9.12 -7.70 2.99
C PHE A 39 -9.17 -8.54 1.71
N ALA A 40 -9.10 -7.90 0.54
CA ALA A 40 -9.12 -8.60 -0.74
C ALA A 40 -7.91 -9.54 -0.90
N MET A 41 -6.73 -9.11 -0.48
CA MET A 41 -5.51 -9.91 -0.49
C MET A 41 -5.61 -11.10 0.46
N GLU A 42 -6.11 -10.91 1.69
CA GLU A 42 -6.29 -12.02 2.63
C GLU A 42 -7.32 -13.03 2.11
N ALA A 43 -8.42 -12.56 1.51
CA ALA A 43 -9.41 -13.44 0.87
C ALA A 43 -8.78 -14.24 -0.29
N LEU A 44 -7.95 -13.61 -1.11
CA LEU A 44 -7.22 -14.27 -2.21
C LEU A 44 -6.23 -15.32 -1.70
N ILE A 45 -5.46 -14.98 -0.66
CA ILE A 45 -4.50 -15.89 -0.02
C ILE A 45 -5.21 -17.09 0.59
N LEU A 46 -6.32 -16.85 1.29
CA LEU A 46 -7.12 -17.90 1.91
C LEU A 46 -7.74 -18.82 0.86
N ALA A 47 -8.29 -18.26 -0.23
CA ALA A 47 -8.79 -19.05 -1.35
C ALA A 47 -7.68 -19.91 -2.00
N GLY A 48 -6.48 -19.35 -2.20
CA GLY A 48 -5.34 -20.08 -2.72
C GLY A 48 -4.89 -21.23 -1.81
N ARG A 49 -4.93 -21.03 -0.48
CA ARG A 49 -4.63 -22.07 0.51
C ARG A 49 -5.68 -23.17 0.54
N PHE A 50 -6.96 -22.83 0.47
CA PHE A 50 -8.04 -23.81 0.39
C PHE A 50 -7.95 -24.64 -0.89
N ALA A 51 -7.67 -24.02 -2.03
CA ALA A 51 -7.44 -24.74 -3.29
C ALA A 51 -6.24 -25.71 -3.20
N ALA A 52 -5.25 -25.40 -2.37
CA ALA A 52 -4.11 -26.26 -2.07
C ALA A 52 -4.35 -27.26 -0.92
N GLY A 53 -5.59 -27.41 -0.44
CA GLY A 53 -5.98 -28.37 0.59
C GLY A 53 -5.72 -27.95 2.04
N SER A 54 -5.27 -26.71 2.27
CA SER A 54 -4.98 -26.19 3.61
C SER A 54 -6.21 -25.52 4.24
N HIS A 55 -6.43 -25.82 5.52
CA HIS A 55 -7.53 -25.27 6.32
C HIS A 55 -6.94 -24.61 7.58
N PRO A 56 -6.52 -23.33 7.50
CA PRO A 56 -5.92 -22.65 8.63
C PRO A 56 -6.93 -22.46 9.77
N ALA A 57 -6.46 -22.54 11.01
CA ALA A 57 -7.28 -22.20 12.18
C ALA A 57 -7.74 -20.73 12.12
N ILE A 58 -8.95 -20.46 12.62
CA ILE A 58 -9.52 -19.10 12.61
C ILE A 58 -8.61 -18.07 13.31
N THR A 59 -7.91 -18.47 14.36
CA THR A 59 -6.94 -17.61 15.06
C THR A 59 -5.81 -17.18 14.14
N GLN A 60 -5.28 -18.10 13.31
CA GLN A 60 -4.24 -17.79 12.32
C GLN A 60 -4.76 -16.86 11.23
N VAL A 61 -6.00 -17.06 10.78
CA VAL A 61 -6.65 -16.17 9.80
C VAL A 61 -6.77 -14.74 10.36
N LEU A 62 -7.19 -14.58 11.63
CA LEU A 62 -7.29 -13.25 12.25
C LEU A 62 -5.92 -12.57 12.42
N ILE A 63 -4.89 -13.33 12.77
CA ILE A 63 -3.51 -12.84 12.91
C ILE A 63 -2.98 -12.35 11.55
N GLU A 64 -3.18 -13.14 10.50
CA GLU A 64 -2.71 -12.81 9.15
C GLU A 64 -3.49 -11.65 8.54
N LEU A 65 -4.81 -11.62 8.75
CA LEU A 65 -5.66 -10.49 8.34
C LEU A 65 -5.20 -9.18 8.99
N ALA A 66 -4.97 -9.19 10.31
CA ALA A 66 -4.53 -7.99 11.03
C ALA A 66 -3.16 -7.52 10.52
N GLN A 67 -2.23 -8.45 10.29
CA GLN A 67 -0.91 -8.15 9.73
C GLN A 67 -1.01 -7.63 8.28
N GLY A 68 -1.83 -8.27 7.44
CA GLY A 68 -2.01 -7.96 6.02
C GLY A 68 -2.69 -6.62 5.80
N VAL A 69 -3.75 -6.31 6.54
CA VAL A 69 -4.42 -5.00 6.49
C VAL A 69 -3.51 -3.89 6.99
N THR A 70 -2.79 -4.11 8.09
CA THR A 70 -1.81 -3.15 8.61
C THR A 70 -0.71 -2.85 7.57
N TRP A 71 -0.16 -3.91 6.96
CA TRP A 71 0.81 -3.80 5.88
C TRP A 71 0.24 -2.97 4.71
N ALA A 72 -0.96 -3.33 4.24
CA ALA A 72 -1.62 -2.68 3.13
C ALA A 72 -1.80 -1.18 3.35
N PHE A 73 -2.31 -0.83 4.52
CA PHE A 73 -2.56 0.54 4.94
C PHE A 73 -1.28 1.38 4.90
N PHE A 74 -0.24 0.99 5.63
CA PHE A 74 0.95 1.83 5.78
C PHE A 74 1.78 1.90 4.49
N VAL A 75 1.87 0.81 3.74
CA VAL A 75 2.58 0.81 2.46
C VAL A 75 1.87 1.71 1.45
N CYS A 76 0.57 1.52 1.23
CA CYS A 76 -0.13 2.31 0.20
C CYS A 76 -0.32 3.76 0.62
N ALA A 77 -0.43 4.06 1.92
CA ALA A 77 -0.35 5.43 2.41
C ALA A 77 1.00 6.06 2.10
N GLY A 78 2.11 5.39 2.41
CA GLY A 78 3.47 5.87 2.16
C GLY A 78 3.76 6.08 0.67
N VAL A 79 3.38 5.13 -0.18
CA VAL A 79 3.55 5.24 -1.64
C VAL A 79 2.67 6.34 -2.21
N SER A 80 1.43 6.47 -1.75
CA SER A 80 0.53 7.55 -2.19
C SER A 80 1.05 8.92 -1.78
N LEU A 81 1.58 9.04 -0.57
CA LEU A 81 2.22 10.26 -0.06
C LEU A 81 3.46 10.60 -0.87
N GLY A 82 4.33 9.62 -1.12
CA GLY A 82 5.51 9.79 -1.98
C GLY A 82 5.14 10.27 -3.38
N THR A 83 4.11 9.64 -3.98
CA THR A 83 3.59 10.02 -5.30
C THR A 83 3.01 11.43 -5.30
N ALA A 84 2.34 11.85 -4.22
CA ALA A 84 1.75 13.18 -4.10
C ALA A 84 2.79 14.30 -3.99
N ILE A 85 3.84 14.09 -3.19
CA ILE A 85 4.90 15.09 -2.94
C ILE A 85 5.83 15.22 -4.16
N ALA A 86 5.95 14.17 -4.97
CA ALA A 86 6.90 14.08 -6.06
C ALA A 86 6.57 14.88 -7.34
N LYS A 87 5.57 15.77 -7.32
CA LYS A 87 5.25 16.67 -8.46
C LYS A 87 6.48 17.45 -8.97
N VAL A 88 7.54 17.60 -8.16
CA VAL A 88 8.80 18.26 -8.52
C VAL A 88 9.93 17.27 -8.87
N ARG A 89 10.03 16.15 -8.16
CA ARG A 89 11.11 15.15 -8.32
C ARG A 89 10.62 13.76 -7.99
N ALA A 90 10.54 12.90 -9.00
CA ALA A 90 10.16 11.49 -8.84
C ALA A 90 11.03 10.75 -7.82
N SER A 91 12.32 11.11 -7.70
CA SER A 91 13.25 10.51 -6.74
C SER A 91 12.82 10.67 -5.28
N LEU A 92 12.14 11.77 -4.93
CA LEU A 92 11.56 11.96 -3.59
C LEU A 92 10.41 10.97 -3.33
N GLY A 93 9.58 10.72 -4.36
CA GLY A 93 8.52 9.73 -4.28
C GLY A 93 9.06 8.32 -4.05
N GLY A 94 10.17 7.99 -4.70
CA GLY A 94 10.91 6.75 -4.43
C GLY A 94 11.46 6.69 -3.02
N LEU A 95 12.16 7.73 -2.54
CA LEU A 95 12.76 7.72 -1.20
C LEU A 95 11.72 7.57 -0.08
N ILE A 96 10.60 8.30 -0.17
CA ILE A 96 9.51 8.20 0.82
C ILE A 96 8.94 6.78 0.83
N SER A 97 8.74 6.19 -0.36
CA SER A 97 8.22 4.83 -0.49
C SER A 97 9.21 3.78 0.03
N ALA A 98 10.50 3.98 -0.21
CA ALA A 98 11.58 3.12 0.26
C ALA A 98 11.65 3.05 1.79
N ILE A 99 11.44 4.16 2.48
CA ILE A 99 11.41 4.21 3.94
C ILE A 99 10.08 3.69 4.49
N SER A 100 8.98 3.94 3.78
CA SER A 100 7.65 3.54 4.22
C SER A 100 7.48 2.02 4.30
N ALA A 101 8.05 1.26 3.37
CA ALA A 101 7.85 -0.19 3.35
C ALA A 101 8.50 -0.94 4.54
N PRO A 102 9.75 -0.68 4.94
CA PRO A 102 10.33 -1.26 6.16
C PRO A 102 9.60 -0.82 7.44
N LEU A 103 9.17 0.44 7.51
CA LEU A 103 8.36 0.91 8.65
C LEU A 103 7.02 0.17 8.71
N ALA A 104 6.34 0.03 7.58
CA ALA A 104 5.11 -0.76 7.48
C ALA A 104 5.34 -2.22 7.87
N MET A 105 6.47 -2.83 7.48
CA MET A 105 6.85 -4.19 7.89
C MET A 105 6.95 -4.29 9.41
N GLY A 106 7.68 -3.35 10.02
CA GLY A 106 7.87 -3.32 11.48
C GLY A 106 6.54 -3.20 12.22
N ILE A 107 5.66 -2.30 11.77
CA ILE A 107 4.33 -2.10 12.37
C ILE A 107 3.46 -3.34 12.16
N ALA A 108 3.43 -3.90 10.94
CA ALA A 108 2.63 -5.08 10.62
C ALA A 108 3.08 -6.33 11.41
N LYS A 109 4.39 -6.51 11.59
CA LYS A 109 4.95 -7.58 12.46
C LYS A 109 4.69 -7.31 13.94
N GLY A 110 4.70 -6.05 14.37
CA GLY A 110 4.24 -5.66 15.70
C GLY A 110 2.78 -6.05 15.94
N THR A 111 1.88 -5.71 15.01
CA THR A 111 0.46 -6.11 15.05
C THR A 111 0.32 -7.62 15.09
N GLN A 112 1.07 -8.35 14.27
CA GLN A 112 1.08 -9.82 14.28
C GLN A 112 1.43 -10.36 15.67
N LYS A 113 2.49 -9.83 16.29
CA LYS A 113 2.94 -10.28 17.61
C LYS A 113 1.89 -10.03 18.71
N VAL A 114 1.23 -8.87 18.66
CA VAL A 114 0.13 -8.55 19.59
C VAL A 114 -1.03 -9.54 19.41
N MET A 115 -1.43 -9.83 18.17
CA MET A 115 -2.52 -10.77 17.89
C MET A 115 -2.19 -12.20 18.29
N VAL A 116 -0.95 -12.66 18.04
CA VAL A 116 -0.45 -13.96 18.48
C VAL A 116 -0.55 -14.09 20.01
N SER A 117 -0.13 -13.05 20.74
CA SER A 117 -0.21 -13.03 22.21
C SER A 117 -1.65 -12.95 22.72
N ALA A 118 -2.52 -12.19 22.06
CA ALA A 118 -3.91 -12.00 22.48
C ALA A 118 -4.78 -13.25 22.25
N LEU A 119 -4.44 -14.06 21.24
CA LEU A 119 -5.18 -15.25 20.85
C LEU A 119 -4.54 -16.56 21.34
N ASP A 120 -3.48 -16.47 22.16
CA ASP A 120 -2.68 -17.61 22.64
C ASP A 120 -2.30 -18.58 21.51
N ALA A 121 -1.87 -18.02 20.37
CA ALA A 121 -1.55 -18.77 19.18
C ALA A 121 -0.04 -19.03 19.06
N ALA A 122 0.33 -20.06 18.30
CA ALA A 122 1.73 -20.26 17.94
C ALA A 122 2.19 -19.21 16.90
N ALA A 123 3.35 -18.61 17.15
CA ALA A 123 4.00 -17.73 16.19
C ALA A 123 4.52 -18.53 14.98
N LYS A 124 4.35 -18.00 13.77
CA LYS A 124 5.00 -18.57 12.59
C LYS A 124 6.48 -18.17 12.58
N PRO A 125 7.41 -19.12 12.38
CA PRO A 125 8.82 -18.80 12.29
C PRO A 125 9.09 -17.93 11.05
N ALA A 126 9.92 -16.90 11.22
CA ALA A 126 10.42 -16.12 10.10
C ALA A 126 11.50 -16.92 9.36
N ILE A 127 11.27 -17.19 8.08
CA ILE A 127 12.21 -17.94 7.24
C ILE A 127 13.35 -17.03 6.76
N LEU A 128 12.99 -15.83 6.31
CA LEU A 128 13.94 -14.77 5.99
C LEU A 128 14.20 -13.91 7.22
N SER A 129 15.45 -13.45 7.36
CA SER A 129 15.77 -12.44 8.37
C SER A 129 14.97 -11.16 8.10
N LEU A 130 14.47 -10.51 9.16
CA LEU A 130 13.72 -9.26 9.05
C LEU A 130 14.54 -8.16 8.36
N THR A 131 15.87 -8.16 8.57
CA THR A 131 16.78 -7.21 7.93
C THR A 131 16.84 -7.44 6.42
N THR A 132 17.03 -8.69 5.98
CA THR A 132 17.08 -9.03 4.55
C THR A 132 15.77 -8.65 3.87
N LEU A 133 14.64 -9.05 4.46
CA LEU A 133 13.33 -8.73 3.90
C LEU A 133 13.08 -7.23 3.91
N GLY A 134 13.44 -6.52 4.98
CA GLY A 134 13.32 -5.07 5.07
C GLY A 134 14.10 -4.33 3.98
N VAL A 135 15.35 -4.72 3.72
CA VAL A 135 16.17 -4.12 2.66
C VAL A 135 15.56 -4.39 1.28
N LEU A 136 15.15 -5.64 1.00
CA LEU A 136 14.50 -5.98 -0.27
C LEU A 136 13.22 -5.18 -0.49
N ARG A 137 12.37 -5.06 0.53
CA ARG A 137 11.14 -4.25 0.48
C ARG A 137 11.45 -2.75 0.33
N ALA A 138 12.49 -2.24 0.96
CA ALA A 138 12.91 -0.84 0.79
C ALA A 138 13.26 -0.55 -0.68
N ILE A 139 14.03 -1.43 -1.31
CA ILE A 139 14.42 -1.29 -2.72
C ILE A 139 13.18 -1.45 -3.63
N GLU A 140 12.38 -2.49 -3.42
CA GLU A 140 11.17 -2.78 -4.18
C GLU A 140 10.21 -1.58 -4.20
N TYR A 141 9.78 -1.12 -3.02
CA TYR A 141 8.81 -0.03 -2.92
C TYR A 141 9.45 1.32 -3.22
N GLY A 142 10.77 1.46 -3.05
CA GLY A 142 11.50 2.63 -3.50
C GLY A 142 11.44 2.80 -5.03
N LEU A 143 11.72 1.72 -5.76
CA LEU A 143 11.60 1.71 -7.22
C LEU A 143 10.14 1.87 -7.67
N LEU A 144 9.20 1.18 -7.01
CA LEU A 144 7.78 1.33 -7.30
C LEU A 144 7.33 2.78 -7.12
N GLY A 145 7.62 3.37 -5.97
CA GLY A 145 7.26 4.76 -5.66
C GLY A 145 7.88 5.76 -6.64
N TRP A 146 9.12 5.52 -7.08
CA TRP A 146 9.77 6.33 -8.11
C TRP A 146 9.05 6.23 -9.47
N ILE A 147 8.70 5.01 -9.90
CA ILE A 147 7.99 4.78 -11.16
C ILE A 147 6.58 5.41 -11.09
N LEU A 148 5.82 5.16 -10.02
CA LEU A 148 4.47 5.70 -9.86
C LEU A 148 4.47 7.22 -9.79
N ALA A 149 5.44 7.83 -9.10
CA ALA A 149 5.64 9.28 -9.12
C ALA A 149 5.91 9.82 -10.54
N SER A 150 6.75 9.11 -11.31
CA SER A 150 7.06 9.47 -12.71
C SER A 150 5.87 9.29 -13.65
N LEU A 151 4.97 8.34 -13.37
CA LEU A 151 3.72 8.16 -14.11
C LEU A 151 2.67 9.19 -13.71
N ALA A 152 2.63 9.59 -12.45
CA ALA A 152 1.69 10.57 -11.93
C ALA A 152 1.95 11.99 -12.43
N SER A 153 3.18 12.30 -12.86
CA SER A 153 3.54 13.60 -13.46
C SER A 153 3.15 13.73 -14.94
N LYS A 154 2.68 12.65 -15.59
CA LYS A 154 2.21 12.69 -16.98
C LYS A 154 0.84 13.38 -17.07
N GLU A 155 0.58 14.07 -18.19
CA GLU A 155 -0.69 14.76 -18.47
C GLU A 155 -1.89 13.81 -18.40
N GLU A 156 -1.71 12.59 -18.96
CA GLU A 156 -2.70 11.52 -18.99
C GLU A 156 -2.20 10.25 -18.29
N PRO A 157 -2.32 10.16 -16.95
CA PRO A 157 -2.02 8.94 -16.23
C PRO A 157 -3.06 7.89 -16.58
N ARG A 158 -2.60 6.74 -17.09
CA ARG A 158 -3.45 5.59 -17.48
C ARG A 158 -3.38 4.50 -16.42
N PRO A 159 -4.50 3.87 -16.03
CA PRO A 159 -4.53 2.85 -14.98
C PRO A 159 -3.65 1.66 -15.33
N LEU A 160 -3.62 1.29 -16.62
CA LEU A 160 -2.81 0.20 -17.14
C LEU A 160 -1.31 0.37 -16.85
N HIS A 161 -0.76 1.59 -16.98
CA HIS A 161 0.67 1.81 -16.69
C HIS A 161 1.00 1.65 -15.21
N PHE A 162 0.09 2.01 -14.32
CA PHE A 162 0.24 1.81 -12.88
C PHE A 162 0.17 0.32 -12.54
N ALA A 163 -0.81 -0.40 -13.09
CA ALA A 163 -0.94 -1.84 -12.90
C ALA A 163 0.29 -2.59 -13.43
N LEU A 164 0.79 -2.24 -14.62
CA LEU A 164 2.00 -2.84 -15.20
C LEU A 164 3.24 -2.53 -14.37
N ALA A 165 3.39 -1.30 -13.85
CA ALA A 165 4.50 -0.97 -12.95
C ALA A 165 4.47 -1.84 -11.69
N GLY A 166 3.31 -1.97 -11.05
CA GLY A 166 3.13 -2.87 -9.91
C GLY A 166 3.42 -4.33 -10.28
N ALA A 167 2.96 -4.80 -11.43
CA ALA A 167 3.16 -6.18 -11.88
C ALA A 167 4.64 -6.49 -12.16
N LEU A 168 5.36 -5.58 -12.82
CA LEU A 168 6.78 -5.75 -13.11
C LEU A 168 7.61 -5.75 -11.83
N ILE A 169 7.38 -4.78 -10.94
CA ILE A 169 8.11 -4.73 -9.66
C ILE A 169 7.77 -5.95 -8.80
N GLY A 170 6.49 -6.30 -8.68
CA GLY A 170 6.06 -7.48 -7.93
C GLY A 170 6.58 -8.80 -8.50
N ALA A 171 6.66 -8.94 -9.81
CA ALA A 171 7.24 -10.12 -10.44
C ALA A 171 8.75 -10.26 -10.15
N VAL A 172 9.51 -9.16 -10.26
CA VAL A 172 10.97 -9.17 -10.04
C VAL A 172 11.29 -9.36 -8.56
N PHE A 173 10.76 -8.49 -7.70
CA PHE A 173 11.10 -8.48 -6.27
C PHE A 173 10.30 -9.52 -5.50
N GLY A 174 8.99 -9.63 -5.73
CA GLY A 174 8.18 -10.64 -5.07
C GLY A 174 8.51 -12.07 -5.50
N GLY A 175 8.81 -12.27 -6.79
CA GLY A 175 9.38 -13.52 -7.28
C GLY A 175 10.73 -13.83 -6.63
N GLY A 176 11.65 -12.86 -6.60
CA GLY A 176 12.96 -13.00 -5.94
C GLY A 176 12.87 -13.31 -4.45
N ILE A 177 11.99 -12.61 -3.70
CA ILE A 177 11.73 -12.88 -2.28
C ILE A 177 11.16 -14.29 -2.09
N THR A 178 10.25 -14.72 -2.98
CA THR A 178 9.66 -16.06 -2.92
C THR A 178 10.72 -17.14 -3.13
N VAL A 179 11.56 -17.01 -4.16
CA VAL A 179 12.66 -17.95 -4.43
C VAL A 179 13.64 -17.97 -3.26
N LEU A 180 14.08 -16.81 -2.78
CA LEU A 180 15.01 -16.72 -1.67
C LEU A 180 14.41 -17.32 -0.38
N THR A 181 13.10 -17.18 -0.17
CA THR A 181 12.38 -17.82 0.95
C THR A 181 12.43 -19.35 0.82
N ILE A 182 12.20 -19.90 -0.37
CA ILE A 182 12.25 -21.35 -0.62
C ILE A 182 13.67 -21.88 -0.40
N GLU A 183 14.68 -21.22 -0.95
CA GLU A 183 16.08 -21.62 -0.80
C GLU A 183 16.53 -21.55 0.67
N THR A 184 16.16 -20.48 1.37
CA THR A 184 16.48 -20.33 2.80
C THR A 184 15.76 -21.37 3.64
N ALA A 185 14.50 -21.70 3.33
CA ALA A 185 13.77 -22.78 4.01
C ALA A 185 14.47 -24.13 3.84
N ALA A 186 14.87 -24.46 2.61
CA ALA A 186 15.59 -25.68 2.29
C ALA A 186 16.94 -25.76 3.02
N ALA A 187 17.71 -24.67 3.04
CA ALA A 187 19.00 -24.61 3.74
C ALA A 187 18.87 -24.80 5.26
N ASN A 188 17.73 -24.40 5.85
CA ASN A 188 17.45 -24.55 7.28
C ASN A 188 16.70 -25.84 7.63
N ASN A 189 16.54 -26.78 6.68
CA ASN A 189 15.76 -28.02 6.84
C ASN A 189 14.30 -27.78 7.26
N VAL A 190 13.72 -26.64 6.86
CA VAL A 190 12.31 -26.31 7.09
C VAL A 190 11.52 -26.71 5.84
N ALA A 191 10.61 -27.68 5.99
CA ALA A 191 9.72 -28.05 4.91
C ALA A 191 8.69 -26.92 4.67
N LEU A 192 8.85 -26.19 3.56
CA LEU A 192 7.88 -25.19 3.15
C LEU A 192 6.66 -25.90 2.55
N ALA A 193 5.52 -25.84 3.23
CA ALA A 193 4.31 -26.45 2.70
C ALA A 193 3.87 -25.70 1.43
N LEU A 194 3.47 -26.42 0.38
CA LEU A 194 2.99 -25.83 -0.88
C LEU A 194 1.93 -24.71 -0.67
N PRO A 195 0.96 -24.83 0.26
CA PRO A 195 0.01 -23.75 0.55
C PRO A 195 0.66 -22.46 1.08
N GLN A 196 1.78 -22.57 1.79
CA GLN A 196 2.54 -21.43 2.30
C GLN A 196 3.31 -20.75 1.17
N ALA A 197 3.91 -21.53 0.26
CA ALA A 197 4.58 -20.99 -0.93
C ALA A 197 3.60 -20.24 -1.83
N ILE A 198 2.40 -20.77 -2.05
CA ILE A 198 1.32 -20.10 -2.81
C ILE A 198 0.91 -18.80 -2.13
N ALA A 199 0.69 -18.82 -0.81
CA ALA A 199 0.30 -17.63 -0.06
C ALA A 199 1.36 -16.53 -0.12
N THR A 200 2.63 -16.89 0.03
CA THR A 200 3.75 -15.96 -0.14
C THR A 200 3.77 -15.43 -1.56
N GLY A 201 3.78 -16.27 -2.59
CA GLY A 201 3.82 -15.82 -3.98
C GLY A 201 2.67 -14.88 -4.35
N LEU A 202 1.44 -15.20 -3.94
CA LEU A 202 0.27 -14.34 -4.14
C LEU A 202 0.45 -13.00 -3.44
N ASN A 203 0.86 -13.00 -2.17
CA ASN A 203 1.07 -11.77 -1.42
C ASN A 203 2.15 -10.89 -2.03
N GLU A 204 3.29 -11.48 -2.39
CA GLU A 204 4.45 -10.72 -2.85
C GLU A 204 4.25 -10.15 -4.27
N ILE A 205 3.52 -10.84 -5.15
CA ILE A 205 3.35 -10.44 -6.56
C ILE A 205 2.09 -9.60 -6.77
N VAL A 206 0.96 -10.00 -6.17
CA VAL A 206 -0.34 -9.35 -6.44
C VAL A 206 -0.47 -8.04 -5.67
N PHE A 207 0.14 -7.95 -4.47
CA PHE A 207 0.03 -6.76 -3.64
C PHE A 207 0.58 -5.48 -4.32
N PRO A 208 1.79 -5.47 -4.94
CA PRO A 208 2.29 -4.27 -5.63
C PRO A 208 1.37 -3.78 -6.75
N ILE A 209 0.66 -4.69 -7.43
CA ILE A 209 -0.37 -4.34 -8.44
C ILE A 209 -1.52 -3.60 -7.76
N GLY A 210 -2.08 -4.19 -6.71
CA GLY A 210 -3.17 -3.60 -5.94
C GLY A 210 -2.80 -2.22 -5.39
N CYS A 211 -1.62 -2.09 -4.78
CA CYS A 211 -1.18 -0.83 -4.21
C CYS A 211 -0.98 0.27 -5.27
N SER A 212 -0.47 -0.09 -6.44
CA SER A 212 -0.35 0.83 -7.58
C SER A 212 -1.71 1.32 -8.07
N LEU A 213 -2.72 0.45 -8.09
CA LEU A 213 -4.09 0.83 -8.43
C LEU A 213 -4.72 1.74 -7.36
N VAL A 214 -4.49 1.48 -6.07
CA VAL A 214 -4.93 2.38 -4.99
C VAL A 214 -4.35 3.79 -5.18
N VAL A 215 -3.05 3.89 -5.48
CA VAL A 215 -2.37 5.16 -5.75
C VAL A 215 -2.97 5.85 -6.98
N TYR A 216 -3.23 5.10 -8.05
CA TYR A 216 -3.87 5.63 -9.26
C TYR A 216 -5.27 6.20 -8.98
N ILE A 217 -6.13 5.44 -8.30
CA ILE A 217 -7.50 5.87 -7.97
C ILE A 217 -7.46 7.14 -7.11
N ALA A 218 -6.59 7.16 -6.09
CA ALA A 218 -6.41 8.33 -5.23
C ALA A 218 -5.88 9.56 -6.00
N LEU A 219 -5.02 9.35 -7.00
CA LEU A 219 -4.53 10.41 -7.88
C LEU A 219 -5.66 10.99 -8.75
N GLN A 220 -6.45 10.14 -9.41
CA GLN A 220 -7.53 10.60 -10.30
C GLN A 220 -8.59 11.39 -9.55
N ILE A 221 -9.03 10.86 -8.40
CA ILE A 221 -10.01 11.55 -7.55
C ILE A 221 -9.43 12.91 -7.10
N GLY A 222 -8.15 12.95 -6.71
CA GLY A 222 -7.45 14.20 -6.39
C GLY A 222 -7.50 15.24 -7.53
N ARG A 223 -7.20 14.81 -8.76
CA ARG A 223 -7.23 15.70 -9.94
C ARG A 223 -8.63 16.20 -10.29
N HIS A 224 -9.64 15.32 -10.29
CA HIS A 224 -11.02 15.71 -10.59
C HIS A 224 -11.53 16.75 -9.59
N MET A 225 -11.12 16.65 -8.33
CA MET A 225 -11.50 17.63 -7.32
C MET A 225 -10.77 18.97 -7.48
N GLU A 226 -9.50 18.98 -7.90
CA GLU A 226 -8.78 20.23 -8.26
C GLU A 226 -9.51 20.96 -9.40
N PHE A 227 -9.96 20.24 -10.44
CA PHE A 227 -10.71 20.81 -11.56
C PHE A 227 -12.08 21.39 -11.15
N VAL A 228 -12.88 20.64 -10.37
CA VAL A 228 -14.18 21.13 -9.90
C VAL A 228 -14.02 22.35 -8.98
N SER A 229 -12.94 22.40 -8.18
CA SER A 229 -12.66 23.58 -7.35
C SER A 229 -12.21 24.80 -8.15
N SER A 230 -11.57 24.63 -9.31
CA SER A 230 -11.16 25.75 -10.16
C SER A 230 -12.30 26.33 -10.99
N ASP A 231 -13.29 25.52 -11.40
CA ASP A 231 -14.46 25.98 -12.15
C ASP A 231 -15.49 26.75 -11.30
N VAL A 232 -15.40 26.63 -9.96
CA VAL A 232 -16.30 27.31 -9.01
C VAL A 232 -15.75 28.66 -8.54
N ARG A 233 -14.56 29.06 -9.00
CA ARG A 233 -13.91 30.34 -8.67
C ARG A 233 -13.91 31.28 -9.87
#